data_AF-F0NM08-F1
#
_entry.id   AF-F0NM08-F1
#
_cell.length_a   1.000
_cell.length_b   1.000
_cell.length_c   1.000
_cell.angle_alpha   90.00
_cell.angle_beta   90.00
_cell.angle_gamma   90.00
#
_symmetry.space_group_name_H-M   'P 1'
#
loop_
_entity.id
_entity.type
_entity.pdbx_description
1 polymer ?
#
loop_
_entity_poly.entity_id
_entity_poly.type
_entity_poly.pdbx_seq_one_letter_code
_entity_poly.pdbx_strand_id
1 'polypeptide(L)'
;MGLLEVYSNPEKPEILCSLIDDKGNRKEIMLIKLQDNGVHIYKTEEHYILPPIPQIDSLIKDVIEEVAEELKVDSIVYNYGNIDTNSETLRLSKEWFDMERLALASSKHVALSSDVNSRVIVGVVRFPNNAYAATVLRSEDSFPILQIFIDMSYNPPIIKKYNELGQVVESRRENIENFEDYLKSLINEEEYTLIYREFVEYNLLPAENPIQNGKTIYAGCIFKYLIGFNVGKKPSSVKKHKLARLLRAIMYLDRISNNIGVDVIIGNPSPISYLPLSIDKLKNKVESKVTKKHGLSSIHYSGVSSDVVKDVNFTSKDILSIIPIAFIILADSKKKFEEYVERIINGPTADGLDLLDEYVRQNLSNNFIAYLANLEEVLILYNDIIQDLEDNEPK
;
A
#
# COMPACT_ATOMS: atom_id res chain seq x y z
N MET A 1 18.65 -27.06 -20.09
CA MET A 1 18.23 -26.66 -18.74
C MET A 1 18.92 -25.32 -18.50
N GLY A 2 18.16 -24.24 -18.64
CA GLY A 2 18.70 -22.92 -18.99
C GLY A 2 18.94 -22.02 -17.79
N LEU A 3 19.90 -21.11 -17.91
CA LEU A 3 20.15 -20.01 -16.96
C LEU A 3 19.43 -18.76 -17.47
N LEU A 4 18.67 -18.08 -16.61
CA LEU A 4 18.12 -16.75 -16.91
C LEU A 4 19.09 -15.67 -16.43
N GLU A 5 19.65 -14.93 -17.38
CA GLU A 5 20.56 -13.84 -17.12
C GLU A 5 19.82 -12.49 -17.20
N VAL A 6 19.81 -11.74 -16.10
CA VAL A 6 19.09 -10.49 -15.96
C VAL A 6 20.10 -9.35 -15.85
N TYR A 7 20.07 -8.43 -16.80
CA TYR A 7 20.91 -7.23 -16.80
C TYR A 7 20.10 -5.98 -16.52
N SER A 8 20.37 -5.31 -15.40
CA SER A 8 19.85 -3.96 -15.15
C SER A 8 20.81 -2.91 -15.70
N ASN A 9 20.26 -1.98 -16.50
CA ASN A 9 20.98 -0.81 -16.95
C ASN A 9 21.20 0.15 -15.75
N PRO A 10 22.44 0.64 -15.50
CA PRO A 10 22.72 1.52 -14.37
C PRO A 10 22.29 2.97 -14.59
N GLU A 11 22.10 3.39 -15.84
CA GLU A 11 21.79 4.78 -16.22
C GLU A 11 20.33 4.98 -16.63
N LYS A 12 19.64 3.92 -17.01
CA LYS A 12 18.25 3.98 -17.51
C LYS A 12 17.36 3.01 -16.74
N PRO A 13 16.05 3.27 -16.67
CA PRO A 13 15.12 2.33 -16.07
C PRO A 13 14.78 1.22 -17.07
N GLU A 14 15.77 0.38 -17.38
CA GLU A 14 15.72 -0.69 -18.39
C GLU A 14 16.38 -1.97 -17.86
N ILE A 15 15.76 -3.11 -18.14
CA ILE A 15 16.26 -4.44 -17.77
C ILE A 15 16.13 -5.37 -18.96
N LEU A 16 17.21 -6.05 -19.31
CA LEU A 16 17.25 -7.04 -20.37
C LEU A 16 17.41 -8.43 -19.76
N CYS A 17 16.52 -9.34 -20.12
CA CYS A 17 16.58 -10.74 -19.72
C CYS A 17 16.96 -11.62 -20.92
N SER A 18 18.00 -12.42 -20.75
CA SER A 18 18.52 -13.34 -21.75
C SER A 18 18.51 -14.77 -21.21
N LEU A 19 18.03 -15.71 -22.00
CA LEU A 19 18.14 -17.13 -21.71
C LEU A 19 19.47 -17.66 -22.25
N ILE A 20 20.23 -18.36 -21.41
CA ILE A 20 21.44 -19.08 -21.79
C ILE A 20 21.12 -20.57 -21.77
N ASP A 21 21.29 -21.24 -22.91
CA ASP A 21 21.10 -22.69 -23.03
C ASP A 21 22.30 -23.50 -22.52
N ASP A 22 22.15 -24.82 -22.44
CA ASP A 22 23.22 -25.75 -21.98
C ASP A 22 24.50 -25.68 -22.85
N LYS A 23 24.40 -25.12 -24.06
CA LYS A 23 25.50 -24.99 -25.02
C LYS A 23 26.15 -23.61 -24.95
N GLY A 24 25.69 -22.73 -24.05
CA GLY A 24 26.19 -21.36 -23.88
C GLY A 24 25.64 -20.37 -24.92
N ASN A 25 24.62 -20.73 -25.70
CA ASN A 25 23.99 -19.79 -26.61
C ASN A 25 23.08 -18.85 -25.83
N ARG A 26 23.29 -17.55 -26.03
CA ARG A 26 22.48 -16.49 -25.42
C ARG A 26 21.37 -16.06 -26.38
N LYS A 27 20.14 -16.00 -25.88
CA LYS A 27 18.98 -15.46 -26.60
C LYS A 27 18.27 -14.42 -25.73
N GLU A 28 18.07 -13.22 -26.24
CA GLU A 28 17.24 -12.21 -25.59
C GLU A 28 15.77 -12.66 -25.63
N ILE A 29 15.12 -12.65 -24.46
CA ILE A 29 13.75 -13.15 -24.33
C ILE A 29 12.77 -12.08 -23.85
N MET A 30 13.25 -11.12 -23.05
CA MET A 30 12.41 -10.09 -22.46
C MET A 30 13.17 -8.80 -22.22
N LEU A 31 12.53 -7.67 -22.51
CA LEU A 31 12.97 -6.32 -22.14
C LEU A 31 11.90 -5.67 -21.26
N ILE A 32 12.29 -5.17 -20.09
CA ILE A 32 11.42 -4.41 -19.18
C ILE A 32 11.93 -2.97 -19.15
N LYS A 33 11.05 -1.99 -19.36
CA LYS A 33 11.43 -0.56 -19.25
C LYS A 33 10.31 0.30 -18.66
N LEU A 34 10.69 1.31 -17.88
CA LEU A 34 9.75 2.34 -17.42
C LEU A 34 9.56 3.40 -18.52
N GLN A 35 8.32 3.55 -18.98
CA GLN A 35 7.90 4.61 -19.89
C GLN A 35 6.85 5.51 -19.23
N ASP A 36 6.45 6.53 -19.98
CA ASP A 36 5.66 7.68 -19.56
C ASP A 36 4.25 7.31 -19.06
N ASN A 37 3.76 6.13 -19.44
CA ASN A 37 2.43 5.60 -19.13
C ASN A 37 2.47 4.22 -18.44
N GLY A 38 3.66 3.74 -18.03
CA GLY A 38 3.78 2.57 -17.16
C GLY A 38 5.04 1.72 -17.38
N VAL A 39 5.04 0.53 -16.81
CA VAL A 39 6.12 -0.45 -16.97
C VAL A 39 5.81 -1.30 -18.19
N HIS A 40 6.62 -1.17 -19.24
CA HIS A 40 6.46 -1.93 -20.47
C HIS A 40 7.28 -3.20 -20.42
N ILE A 41 6.66 -4.31 -20.78
CA ILE A 41 7.28 -5.63 -20.81
C ILE A 41 7.14 -6.16 -22.24
N TYR A 42 8.28 -6.28 -22.92
CA TYR A 42 8.38 -6.84 -24.26
C TYR A 42 8.94 -8.25 -24.14
N LYS A 43 8.10 -9.26 -24.22
CA LYS A 43 8.51 -10.65 -24.43
C LYS A 43 8.66 -10.91 -25.93
N THR A 44 9.30 -12.01 -26.32
CA THR A 44 9.66 -12.31 -27.72
C THR A 44 8.46 -12.27 -28.69
N GLU A 45 7.23 -12.41 -28.21
CA GLU A 45 6.00 -12.38 -29.02
C GLU A 45 4.84 -11.57 -28.38
N GLU A 46 5.07 -10.98 -27.20
CA GLU A 46 4.02 -10.31 -26.43
C GLU A 46 4.49 -8.96 -25.91
N HIS A 47 3.58 -7.99 -25.87
CA HIS A 47 3.83 -6.70 -25.25
C HIS A 47 2.64 -6.33 -24.37
N TYR A 48 2.91 -6.07 -23.11
CA TYR A 48 1.92 -5.56 -22.17
C TYR A 48 2.52 -4.46 -21.29
N ILE A 49 1.63 -3.69 -20.67
CA ILE A 49 1.98 -2.56 -19.83
C ILE A 49 1.37 -2.81 -18.46
N LEU A 50 2.17 -2.71 -17.42
CA LEU A 50 1.73 -2.79 -16.04
C LEU A 50 1.68 -1.38 -15.41
N PRO A 51 0.72 -1.11 -14.51
CA PRO A 51 0.73 0.09 -13.71
C PRO A 51 1.97 0.07 -12.81
N PRO A 52 2.82 1.12 -12.83
CA PRO A 52 3.94 1.20 -11.93
C PRO A 52 3.42 1.35 -10.49
N ILE A 53 4.14 0.74 -9.56
CA ILE A 53 3.83 0.81 -8.13
C ILE A 53 5.03 1.40 -7.38
N PRO A 54 4.84 1.89 -6.15
CA PRO A 54 5.92 2.45 -5.35
C PRO A 54 7.02 1.42 -5.05
N GLN A 55 6.65 0.15 -4.86
CA GLN A 55 7.55 -1.00 -4.70
C GLN A 55 7.98 -1.56 -6.07
N ILE A 56 8.52 -0.69 -6.91
CA ILE A 56 8.83 -0.98 -8.32
C ILE A 56 9.80 -2.16 -8.48
N ASP A 57 10.71 -2.34 -7.54
CA ASP A 57 11.67 -3.44 -7.48
C ASP A 57 11.00 -4.80 -7.31
N SER A 58 9.96 -4.85 -6.47
CA SER A 58 9.16 -6.04 -6.23
C SER A 58 8.35 -6.39 -7.47
N LEU A 59 7.65 -5.41 -8.07
CA LEU A 59 6.91 -5.60 -9.32
C LEU A 59 7.79 -6.18 -10.44
N ILE A 60 8.99 -5.61 -10.63
CA ILE A 60 9.93 -6.08 -11.65
C ILE A 60 10.40 -7.50 -11.36
N LYS A 61 10.71 -7.78 -10.09
CA LYS A 61 11.17 -9.09 -9.67
C LYS A 61 10.10 -10.15 -9.92
N ASP A 62 8.85 -9.86 -9.57
CA ASP A 62 7.71 -10.76 -9.80
C ASP A 62 7.56 -11.10 -11.29
N VAL A 63 7.68 -10.11 -12.18
CA VAL A 63 7.65 -10.31 -13.64
C VAL A 63 8.78 -11.23 -14.12
N ILE A 64 9.98 -11.05 -13.58
CA ILE A 64 11.15 -11.89 -13.93
C ILE A 64 10.94 -13.33 -13.43
N GLU A 65 10.45 -13.49 -12.19
CA GLU A 65 10.20 -14.79 -11.58
C GLU A 65 9.08 -15.54 -12.30
N GLU A 66 8.00 -14.86 -12.70
CA GLU A 66 6.92 -15.45 -13.51
C GLU A 66 7.46 -16.03 -14.83
N VAL A 67 8.31 -15.27 -15.54
CA VAL A 67 8.94 -15.74 -16.79
C VAL A 67 9.91 -16.89 -16.55
N ALA A 68 10.67 -16.84 -15.46
CA ALA A 68 11.57 -17.93 -15.08
C ALA A 68 10.80 -19.22 -14.83
N GLU A 69 9.67 -19.15 -14.13
CA GLU A 69 8.78 -20.29 -13.88
C GLU A 69 8.15 -20.82 -15.18
N GLU A 70 7.66 -19.93 -16.05
CA GLU A 70 7.08 -20.27 -17.36
C GLU A 70 8.07 -21.06 -18.23
N LEU A 71 9.32 -20.60 -18.28
CA LEU A 71 10.40 -21.19 -19.08
C LEU A 71 11.11 -22.37 -18.40
N LYS A 72 10.78 -22.65 -17.13
CA LYS A 72 11.40 -23.71 -16.32
C LYS A 72 12.93 -23.60 -16.29
N VAL A 73 13.43 -22.39 -16.03
CA VAL A 73 14.88 -22.15 -15.87
C VAL A 73 15.36 -22.69 -14.52
N ASP A 74 16.62 -23.11 -14.45
CA ASP A 74 17.16 -23.72 -13.23
C ASP A 74 17.63 -22.69 -12.21
N SER A 75 18.06 -21.53 -12.70
CA SER A 75 18.54 -20.44 -11.88
C SER A 75 18.40 -19.10 -12.60
N ILE A 76 18.38 -18.04 -11.80
CA ILE A 76 18.38 -16.65 -12.24
C ILE A 76 19.66 -16.01 -11.72
N VAL A 77 20.36 -15.30 -12.59
CA VAL A 77 21.55 -14.53 -12.24
C VAL A 77 21.31 -13.06 -12.56
N TYR A 78 21.58 -12.19 -11.58
CA TYR A 78 21.41 -10.75 -11.71
C TYR A 78 22.76 -10.04 -11.90
N ASN A 79 22.81 -9.18 -12.91
CA ASN A 79 23.95 -8.35 -13.28
C ASN A 79 23.54 -6.88 -13.30
N TYR A 80 24.45 -5.99 -12.86
CA TYR A 80 24.22 -4.54 -12.80
C TYR A 80 25.35 -3.79 -13.54
N GLY A 81 25.00 -3.13 -14.64
CA GLY A 81 25.99 -2.52 -15.54
C GLY A 81 26.84 -3.55 -16.28
N ASN A 82 28.03 -3.12 -16.73
CA ASN A 82 28.93 -3.94 -17.54
C ASN A 82 29.83 -4.89 -16.70
N ILE A 83 29.46 -5.12 -15.43
CA ILE A 83 30.24 -5.97 -14.53
C ILE A 83 29.40 -7.21 -14.24
N ASP A 84 29.83 -8.35 -14.76
CA ASP A 84 29.31 -9.66 -14.37
C ASP A 84 29.65 -9.87 -12.89
N THR A 85 28.68 -9.53 -12.05
CA THR A 85 28.78 -9.60 -10.59
C THR A 85 28.18 -10.90 -10.09
N ASN A 86 27.43 -11.62 -10.94
CA ASN A 86 26.75 -12.88 -10.63
C ASN A 86 26.07 -12.82 -9.25
N SER A 87 25.23 -11.80 -9.05
CA SER A 87 24.52 -11.59 -7.80
C SER A 87 23.22 -12.40 -7.76
N GLU A 88 22.84 -12.84 -6.57
CA GLU A 88 21.51 -13.40 -6.29
C GLU A 88 20.45 -12.29 -6.07
N THR A 89 20.86 -11.02 -6.02
CA THR A 89 19.96 -9.89 -5.76
C THR A 89 19.84 -8.95 -6.96
N LEU A 90 18.59 -8.64 -7.32
CA LEU A 90 18.26 -7.63 -8.32
C LEU A 90 18.64 -6.24 -7.78
N ARG A 91 19.44 -5.52 -8.56
CA ARG A 91 19.77 -4.11 -8.30
C ARG A 91 19.27 -3.27 -9.44
N LEU A 92 18.58 -2.17 -9.13
CA LEU A 92 18.00 -1.26 -10.10
C LEU A 92 18.71 0.11 -10.09
N SER A 93 18.64 0.81 -11.23
CA SER A 93 19.09 2.20 -11.32
C SER A 93 18.18 3.14 -10.52
N LYS A 94 18.70 4.31 -10.15
CA LYS A 94 17.95 5.33 -9.39
C LYS A 94 16.70 5.81 -10.13
N GLU A 95 16.74 5.81 -11.46
CA GLU A 95 15.63 6.21 -12.34
C GLU A 95 14.36 5.38 -12.13
N TRP A 96 14.50 4.13 -11.67
CA TRP A 96 13.34 3.31 -11.33
C TRP A 96 12.58 3.84 -10.12
N PHE A 97 13.24 4.57 -9.22
CA PHE A 97 12.69 5.02 -7.94
C PHE A 97 12.28 6.50 -7.94
N ASP A 98 12.13 7.11 -9.12
CA ASP A 98 11.58 8.47 -9.24
C ASP A 98 10.07 8.45 -8.97
N MET A 99 9.70 8.80 -7.74
CA MET A 99 8.30 8.79 -7.26
C MET A 99 7.36 9.66 -8.09
N GLU A 100 7.83 10.83 -8.54
CA GLU A 100 7.06 11.74 -9.37
C GLU A 100 6.74 11.07 -10.71
N ARG A 101 7.76 10.49 -11.34
CA ARG A 101 7.60 9.78 -12.61
C ARG A 101 6.72 8.54 -12.48
N LEU A 102 6.88 7.75 -11.42
CA LEU A 102 6.05 6.57 -11.17
C LEU A 102 4.59 6.94 -10.95
N ALA A 103 4.30 7.95 -10.12
CA ALA A 103 2.94 8.40 -9.84
C ALA A 103 2.26 8.97 -11.08
N LEU A 104 2.97 9.80 -11.87
CA LEU A 104 2.47 10.35 -13.12
C LEU A 104 2.19 9.24 -14.16
N ALA A 105 3.08 8.26 -14.30
CA ALA A 105 2.88 7.13 -15.20
C ALA A 105 1.70 6.25 -14.75
N SER A 106 1.54 6.04 -13.44
CA SER A 106 0.44 5.24 -12.91
C SER A 106 -0.92 5.93 -13.06
N SER A 107 -1.01 7.25 -12.85
CA SER A 107 -2.28 7.98 -13.05
C SER A 107 -2.77 7.89 -14.49
N LYS A 108 -1.88 7.98 -15.48
CA LYS A 108 -2.22 7.71 -16.89
C LYS A 108 -2.77 6.29 -17.07
N HIS A 109 -2.05 5.29 -16.58
CA HIS A 109 -2.45 3.90 -16.75
C HIS A 109 -3.86 3.61 -16.19
N VAL A 110 -4.16 4.14 -15.00
CA VAL A 110 -5.48 4.02 -14.35
C VAL A 110 -6.58 4.56 -15.25
N ALA A 111 -6.40 5.75 -15.82
CA ALA A 111 -7.38 6.34 -16.73
C ALA A 111 -7.57 5.50 -18.02
N LEU A 112 -6.48 4.99 -18.60
CA LEU A 112 -6.54 4.18 -19.84
C LEU A 112 -7.18 2.81 -19.65
N SER A 113 -7.00 2.20 -18.48
CA SER A 113 -7.51 0.85 -18.18
C SER A 113 -9.02 0.80 -17.96
N SER A 114 -9.70 1.94 -17.98
CA SER A 114 -11.09 2.07 -17.62
C SER A 114 -12.02 2.06 -18.84
N ASP A 115 -13.11 1.30 -18.76
CA ASP A 115 -14.13 1.24 -19.79
C ASP A 115 -15.25 2.24 -19.45
N VAL A 116 -15.05 3.51 -19.82
CA VAL A 116 -15.90 4.62 -19.38
C VAL A 116 -16.38 5.47 -20.55
N ASN A 117 -17.68 5.75 -20.57
CA ASN A 117 -18.33 6.62 -21.54
C ASN A 117 -18.37 8.07 -21.00
N SER A 118 -17.25 8.79 -21.09
CA SER A 118 -17.15 10.22 -20.73
C SER A 118 -16.17 10.91 -21.65
N ARG A 119 -16.39 12.20 -21.95
CA ARG A 119 -15.52 12.95 -22.87
C ARG A 119 -14.09 13.09 -22.32
N VAL A 120 -13.98 13.29 -21.02
CA VAL A 120 -12.71 13.38 -20.29
C VAL A 120 -12.65 12.34 -19.18
N ILE A 121 -11.48 11.73 -19.00
CA ILE A 121 -11.21 10.75 -17.95
C ILE A 121 -10.07 11.29 -17.09
N VAL A 122 -10.24 11.28 -15.78
CA VAL A 122 -9.24 11.77 -14.84
C VAL A 122 -8.76 10.59 -13.99
N GLY A 123 -7.56 10.11 -14.26
CA GLY A 123 -6.92 9.08 -13.45
C GLY A 123 -6.21 9.72 -12.28
N VAL A 124 -6.57 9.32 -11.07
CA VAL A 124 -5.98 9.84 -9.83
C VAL A 124 -5.30 8.69 -9.10
N VAL A 125 -4.06 8.90 -8.69
CA VAL A 125 -3.31 7.96 -7.87
C VAL A 125 -2.79 8.61 -6.61
N ARG A 126 -2.92 7.88 -5.51
CA ARG A 126 -2.25 8.19 -4.25
C ARG A 126 -1.11 7.20 -4.06
N PHE A 127 0.11 7.72 -4.02
CA PHE A 127 1.30 6.94 -3.73
C PHE A 127 1.64 7.08 -2.23
N PRO A 128 2.22 6.04 -1.61
CA PRO A 128 2.75 6.14 -0.26
C PRO A 128 3.92 7.13 -0.26
N ASN A 129 4.20 7.73 0.90
CA ASN A 129 5.09 8.88 1.07
C ASN A 129 4.51 10.22 0.62
N ASN A 130 3.24 10.49 0.98
CA ASN A 130 2.66 11.83 0.88
C ASN A 130 2.54 12.37 -0.56
N ALA A 131 2.49 11.49 -1.56
CA ALA A 131 2.47 11.88 -2.98
C ALA A 131 1.12 11.60 -3.65
N TYR A 132 0.64 12.56 -4.44
CA TYR A 132 -0.54 12.41 -5.28
C TYR A 132 -0.18 12.73 -6.73
N ALA A 133 -0.79 12.00 -7.66
CA ALA A 133 -0.74 12.36 -9.06
C ALA A 133 -2.12 12.24 -9.70
N ALA A 134 -2.41 13.15 -10.61
CA ALA A 134 -3.60 13.10 -11.43
C ALA A 134 -3.23 13.32 -12.89
N THR A 135 -3.89 12.61 -13.80
CA THR A 135 -3.76 12.81 -15.23
C THR A 135 -5.14 12.92 -15.85
N VAL A 136 -5.38 14.03 -16.53
CA VAL A 136 -6.59 14.30 -17.31
C VAL A 136 -6.35 13.84 -18.74
N LEU A 137 -7.15 12.89 -19.22
CA LEU A 137 -7.08 12.32 -20.56
C LEU A 137 -8.33 12.68 -21.36
N ARG A 138 -8.14 12.95 -22.66
CA ARG A 138 -9.24 12.94 -23.63
C ARG A 138 -9.62 11.50 -23.93
N SER A 139 -10.89 11.15 -23.79
CA SER A 139 -11.37 9.78 -24.03
C SER A 139 -11.21 9.30 -25.48
N GLU A 140 -11.37 10.21 -26.44
CA GLU A 140 -11.39 9.90 -27.88
C GLU A 140 -10.09 9.24 -28.37
N ASP A 141 -8.95 9.69 -27.85
CA ASP A 141 -7.62 9.25 -28.29
C ASP A 141 -6.64 9.01 -27.14
N SER A 142 -7.14 9.03 -25.90
CA SER A 142 -6.34 8.77 -24.71
C SER A 142 -5.19 9.76 -24.49
N PHE A 143 -5.26 10.95 -25.12
CA PHE A 143 -4.20 11.94 -25.07
C PHE A 143 -4.19 12.71 -23.73
N PRO A 144 -3.04 12.85 -23.05
CA PRO A 144 -2.95 13.59 -21.80
C PRO A 144 -3.02 15.10 -22.02
N ILE A 145 -4.03 15.73 -21.42
CA ILE A 145 -4.27 17.17 -21.50
C ILE A 145 -3.48 17.91 -20.42
N LEU A 146 -3.52 17.37 -19.21
CA LEU A 146 -2.95 17.96 -18.01
C LEU A 146 -2.50 16.84 -17.09
N GLN A 147 -1.33 17.01 -16.47
CA GLN A 147 -0.95 16.20 -15.33
C GLN A 147 -0.59 17.08 -14.15
N ILE A 148 -0.85 16.55 -12.96
CA ILE A 148 -0.60 17.23 -11.69
C ILE A 148 0.12 16.22 -10.80
N PHE A 149 1.19 16.68 -10.17
CA PHE A 149 1.88 15.96 -9.10
C PHE A 149 1.90 16.83 -7.85
N ILE A 150 1.60 16.24 -6.70
CA ILE A 150 1.68 16.89 -5.40
C ILE A 150 2.59 16.08 -4.51
N ASP A 151 3.54 16.76 -3.91
CA ASP A 151 4.41 16.24 -2.86
C ASP A 151 4.08 16.93 -1.53
N MET A 152 3.38 16.20 -0.65
CA MET A 152 2.99 16.64 0.69
C MET A 152 4.11 16.40 1.72
N SER A 153 5.32 15.99 1.31
CA SER A 153 6.49 15.89 2.20
C SER A 153 6.98 17.27 2.67
N TYR A 154 6.48 18.34 2.05
CA TYR A 154 6.79 19.72 2.37
C TYR A 154 5.56 20.43 2.95
N ASN A 155 5.79 21.44 3.79
CA ASN A 155 4.75 22.35 4.27
C ASN A 155 5.14 23.81 3.94
N PRO A 156 4.45 24.50 3.01
CA PRO A 156 3.32 24.01 2.22
C PRO A 156 3.75 22.94 1.19
N PRO A 157 2.84 22.02 0.78
CA PRO A 157 3.09 21.01 -0.25
C PRO A 157 3.62 21.61 -1.54
N ILE A 158 4.44 20.85 -2.28
CA ILE A 158 4.89 21.24 -3.63
C ILE A 158 3.90 20.69 -4.63
N ILE A 159 3.34 21.57 -5.46
CA ILE A 159 2.45 21.20 -6.56
C ILE A 159 3.16 21.50 -7.87
N LYS A 160 3.23 20.52 -8.76
CA LYS A 160 3.73 20.65 -10.13
C LYS A 160 2.61 20.36 -11.12
N LYS A 161 2.47 21.21 -12.14
CA LYS A 161 1.57 20.98 -13.27
C LYS A 161 2.38 20.79 -14.54
N TYR A 162 1.95 19.81 -15.32
CA TYR A 162 2.56 19.45 -16.60
C TYR A 162 1.54 19.68 -17.70
N ASN A 163 1.99 20.30 -18.79
CA ASN A 163 1.17 20.45 -19.98
C ASN A 163 1.07 19.13 -20.78
N GLU A 164 0.37 19.21 -21.91
CA GLU A 164 0.21 18.16 -22.91
C GLU A 164 1.52 17.53 -23.40
N LEU A 165 2.63 18.29 -23.37
CA LEU A 165 3.96 17.83 -23.78
C LEU A 165 4.77 17.21 -22.64
N GLY A 166 4.18 17.07 -21.45
CA GLY A 166 4.87 16.58 -20.25
C GLY A 166 5.87 17.57 -19.67
N GLN A 167 5.80 18.85 -20.04
CA GLN A 167 6.69 19.89 -19.53
C GLN A 167 6.08 20.56 -18.30
N VAL A 168 6.90 20.81 -17.28
CA VAL A 168 6.48 21.55 -16.09
C VAL A 168 6.17 22.99 -16.49
N VAL A 169 4.89 23.37 -16.41
CA VAL A 169 4.41 24.73 -16.68
C VAL A 169 4.21 25.54 -15.41
N GLU A 170 4.02 24.86 -14.29
CA GLU A 170 3.85 25.49 -12.99
C GLU A 170 4.47 24.62 -11.90
N SER A 171 5.20 25.23 -10.97
CA SER A 171 5.73 24.59 -9.78
C SER A 171 5.64 25.57 -8.63
N ARG A 172 4.72 25.34 -7.68
CA ARG A 172 4.45 26.25 -6.57
C ARG A 172 4.28 25.51 -5.25
N ARG A 173 4.32 26.25 -4.16
CA ARG A 173 3.96 25.75 -2.83
C ARG A 173 2.65 26.35 -2.37
N GLU A 174 1.69 25.51 -2.05
CA GLU A 174 0.34 25.93 -1.68
C GLU A 174 -0.33 24.81 -0.88
N ASN A 175 -1.14 25.18 0.12
CA ASN A 175 -1.98 24.22 0.84
C ASN A 175 -3.25 23.98 0.02
N ILE A 176 -3.54 22.72 -0.25
CA ILE A 176 -4.79 22.29 -0.86
C ILE A 176 -5.62 21.62 0.24
N GLU A 177 -6.80 22.17 0.52
CA GLU A 177 -7.74 21.60 1.50
C GLU A 177 -8.35 20.29 1.00
N ASN A 178 -8.82 20.28 -0.26
CA ASN A 178 -9.38 19.10 -0.91
C ASN A 178 -8.74 18.90 -2.30
N PHE A 179 -8.06 17.78 -2.50
CA PHE A 179 -7.37 17.50 -3.76
C PHE A 179 -8.33 17.27 -4.93
N GLU A 180 -9.47 16.61 -4.71
CA GLU A 180 -10.47 16.44 -5.76
C GLU A 180 -11.04 17.78 -6.20
N ASP A 181 -11.43 18.65 -5.27
CA ASP A 181 -12.01 19.95 -5.63
C ASP A 181 -10.98 20.86 -6.32
N TYR A 182 -9.71 20.75 -5.92
CA TYR A 182 -8.61 21.35 -6.66
C TYR A 182 -8.55 20.84 -8.11
N LEU A 183 -8.64 19.52 -8.33
CA LEU A 183 -8.69 18.94 -9.67
C LEU A 183 -9.92 19.42 -10.46
N LYS A 184 -11.11 19.42 -9.85
CA LYS A 184 -12.36 19.89 -10.47
C LYS A 184 -12.24 21.35 -10.91
N SER A 185 -11.58 22.20 -10.11
CA SER A 185 -11.34 23.61 -10.47
C SER A 185 -10.43 23.80 -11.68
N LEU A 186 -9.65 22.78 -12.05
CA LEU A 186 -8.72 22.80 -13.19
C LEU A 186 -9.31 22.17 -14.46
N ILE A 187 -10.40 21.41 -14.34
CA ILE A 187 -11.05 20.73 -15.46
C ILE A 187 -12.17 21.64 -15.99
N ASN A 188 -11.95 22.26 -17.15
CA ASN A 188 -12.93 23.13 -17.81
C ASN A 188 -13.96 22.34 -18.66
N GLU A 189 -14.37 21.15 -18.22
CA GLU A 189 -15.33 20.30 -18.94
C GLU A 189 -16.43 19.83 -17.97
N GLU A 190 -17.69 19.85 -18.43
CA GLU A 190 -18.85 19.48 -17.60
C GLU A 190 -19.02 17.96 -17.47
N GLU A 191 -18.55 17.20 -18.46
CA GLU A 191 -18.63 15.73 -18.50
C GLU A 191 -17.25 15.08 -18.36
N TYR A 192 -16.83 14.83 -17.12
CA TYR A 192 -15.64 14.05 -16.80
C TYR A 192 -15.95 12.92 -15.82
N THR A 193 -15.18 11.83 -15.91
CA THR A 193 -15.19 10.77 -14.89
C THR A 193 -13.87 10.77 -14.13
N LEU A 194 -13.95 10.76 -12.80
CA LEU A 194 -12.82 10.55 -11.90
C LEU A 194 -12.65 9.06 -11.61
N ILE A 195 -11.42 8.57 -11.76
CA ILE A 195 -11.04 7.19 -11.52
C ILE A 195 -9.88 7.18 -10.56
N TYR A 196 -10.14 6.68 -9.37
CA TYR A 196 -9.24 6.81 -8.25
C TYR A 196 -8.59 5.46 -7.91
N ARG A 197 -7.29 5.46 -7.67
CA ARG A 197 -6.53 4.27 -7.26
C ARG A 197 -5.53 4.63 -6.16
N GLU A 198 -5.60 3.91 -5.05
CA GLU A 198 -4.62 4.07 -3.97
C GLU A 198 -3.60 2.94 -3.99
N PHE A 199 -2.33 3.32 -3.89
CA PHE A 199 -1.24 2.40 -3.61
C PHE A 199 -0.88 2.57 -2.15
N VAL A 200 -1.32 1.62 -1.33
CA VAL A 200 -0.85 1.51 0.04
C VAL A 200 0.55 0.91 0.00
N GLU A 201 1.49 1.42 0.79
CA GLU A 201 2.84 0.85 0.88
C GLU A 201 2.73 -0.63 1.30
N TYR A 202 3.05 -1.56 0.39
CA TYR A 202 2.90 -3.00 0.64
C TYR A 202 4.05 -3.62 1.44
N ASN A 203 5.09 -2.85 1.78
CA ASN A 203 6.29 -3.38 2.41
C ASN A 203 6.26 -3.17 3.93
N LEU A 204 5.43 -3.94 4.64
CA LEU A 204 5.87 -4.37 5.97
C LEU A 204 7.07 -5.29 5.77
N LEU A 205 8.28 -4.74 5.72
CA LEU A 205 9.47 -5.59 5.72
C LEU A 205 9.49 -6.36 7.03
N PRO A 206 9.50 -7.70 7.02
CA PRO A 206 9.55 -8.46 8.25
C PRO A 206 10.87 -8.19 8.99
N ALA A 207 10.82 -8.15 10.31
CA ALA A 207 12.00 -8.29 11.12
C ALA A 207 12.48 -9.75 11.03
N GLU A 208 13.69 -9.95 10.53
CA GLU A 208 14.32 -11.27 10.47
C GLU A 208 14.90 -11.65 11.83
N ASN A 209 14.42 -12.77 12.38
CA ASN A 209 14.86 -13.28 13.66
C ASN A 209 15.52 -14.65 13.46
N PRO A 210 16.87 -14.72 13.44
CA PRO A 210 17.57 -16.00 13.36
C PRO A 210 17.41 -16.79 14.67
N ILE A 211 17.05 -18.07 14.55
CA ILE A 211 16.87 -18.98 15.68
C ILE A 211 18.07 -19.94 15.74
N GLN A 212 18.39 -20.45 16.94
CA GLN A 212 19.53 -21.33 17.22
C GLN A 212 19.66 -22.57 16.32
N ASN A 213 18.60 -22.98 15.61
CA ASN A 213 18.61 -24.11 14.67
C ASN A 213 18.96 -23.71 13.22
N GLY A 214 19.42 -22.47 12.98
CA GLY A 214 19.74 -21.96 11.64
C GLY A 214 18.51 -21.57 10.80
N LYS A 215 17.30 -21.62 11.37
CA LYS A 215 16.06 -21.16 10.72
C LYS A 215 15.80 -19.69 11.07
N THR A 216 15.33 -18.92 10.10
CA THR A 216 14.90 -17.53 10.29
C THR A 216 13.39 -17.48 10.42
N ILE A 217 12.88 -16.74 11.41
CA ILE A 217 11.47 -16.35 11.48
C ILE A 217 11.34 -14.89 11.05
N TYR A 218 10.42 -14.67 10.13
CA TYR A 218 9.99 -13.36 9.64
C TYR A 218 8.85 -12.86 10.52
N ALA A 219 9.06 -11.74 11.23
CA ALA A 219 8.12 -11.22 12.22
C ALA A 219 7.68 -9.79 11.91
N GLY A 220 6.38 -9.53 11.99
CA GLY A 220 5.81 -8.21 11.74
C GLY A 220 4.46 -8.02 12.41
N CYS A 221 4.05 -6.77 12.57
CA CYS A 221 2.79 -6.40 13.21
C CYS A 221 2.06 -5.34 12.39
N ILE A 222 0.85 -5.65 11.92
CA ILE A 222 -0.03 -4.69 11.24
C ILE A 222 -1.10 -4.21 12.22
N PHE A 223 -1.30 -2.90 12.28
CA PHE A 223 -2.41 -2.30 13.00
C PHE A 223 -3.57 -1.95 12.05
N LYS A 224 -4.78 -2.32 12.48
CA LYS A 224 -6.06 -1.90 11.90
C LYS A 224 -6.97 -1.38 13.01
N TYR A 225 -8.05 -0.71 12.64
CA TYR A 225 -8.92 -0.02 13.58
C TYR A 225 -10.40 -0.28 13.25
N LEU A 226 -11.21 -0.60 14.27
CA LEU A 226 -12.67 -0.49 14.14
C LEU A 226 -13.08 0.89 14.66
N ILE A 227 -13.94 1.56 13.91
CA ILE A 227 -14.41 2.91 14.20
C ILE A 227 -15.85 2.84 14.68
N GLY A 228 -16.20 3.63 15.69
CA GLY A 228 -17.57 3.84 16.10
C GLY A 228 -17.88 5.29 16.45
N PHE A 229 -19.14 5.67 16.31
CA PHE A 229 -19.62 7.04 16.43
C PHE A 229 -20.33 7.29 17.75
N ASN A 230 -20.17 8.50 18.28
CA ASN A 230 -20.94 9.09 19.38
C ASN A 230 -20.89 8.29 20.71
N VAL A 231 -19.93 8.65 21.56
CA VAL A 231 -19.47 7.87 22.73
C VAL A 231 -20.27 8.15 24.02
N GLY A 232 -21.43 8.81 23.94
CA GLY A 232 -22.24 9.18 25.11
C GLY A 232 -22.69 7.99 25.99
N LYS A 233 -22.59 6.76 25.48
CA LYS A 233 -22.75 5.52 26.26
C LYS A 233 -21.41 4.80 26.33
N LYS A 234 -20.98 4.41 27.53
CA LYS A 234 -19.81 3.54 27.73
C LYS A 234 -19.92 2.35 26.77
N PRO A 235 -18.93 2.11 25.90
CA PRO A 235 -18.99 0.99 24.99
C PRO A 235 -19.06 -0.32 25.78
N SER A 236 -19.88 -1.25 25.28
CA SER A 236 -19.97 -2.62 25.78
C SER A 236 -18.58 -3.22 25.95
N SER A 237 -18.37 -4.04 26.98
CA SER A 237 -17.11 -4.77 27.10
C SER A 237 -16.92 -5.66 25.86
N VAL A 238 -15.87 -5.38 25.07
CA VAL A 238 -15.58 -6.16 23.87
C VAL A 238 -15.17 -7.57 24.27
N LYS A 239 -15.84 -8.59 23.73
CA LYS A 239 -15.41 -10.00 23.85
C LYS A 239 -14.20 -10.25 22.96
N LYS A 240 -13.04 -9.73 23.36
CA LYS A 240 -11.79 -9.71 22.57
C LYS A 240 -11.38 -11.04 21.96
N HIS A 241 -11.50 -12.12 22.74
CA HIS A 241 -11.16 -13.46 22.24
C HIS A 241 -12.08 -13.89 21.09
N LYS A 242 -13.38 -13.61 21.18
CA LYS A 242 -14.33 -13.97 20.12
C LYS A 242 -14.06 -13.16 18.85
N LEU A 243 -13.85 -11.85 19.00
CA LEU A 243 -13.51 -10.97 17.87
C LEU A 243 -12.18 -11.39 17.22
N ALA A 244 -11.12 -11.61 18.00
CA ALA A 244 -9.83 -12.08 17.46
C ALA A 244 -9.95 -13.43 16.71
N ARG A 245 -10.82 -14.33 17.18
CA ARG A 245 -11.10 -15.61 16.49
C ARG A 245 -11.87 -15.39 15.19
N LEU A 246 -12.88 -14.52 15.21
CA LEU A 246 -13.66 -14.17 14.03
C LEU A 246 -12.76 -13.53 12.96
N LEU A 247 -12.01 -12.50 13.33
CA LEU A 247 -11.10 -11.78 12.43
C LEU A 247 -10.13 -12.72 11.72
N ARG A 248 -9.49 -13.65 12.45
CA ARG A 248 -8.64 -14.67 11.81
C ARG A 248 -9.41 -15.56 10.84
N ALA A 249 -10.63 -15.98 11.19
CA ALA A 249 -11.42 -16.86 10.34
C ALA A 249 -11.85 -16.17 9.04
N ILE A 250 -12.39 -14.95 9.13
CA ILE A 250 -12.90 -14.21 7.95
C ILE A 250 -11.80 -13.71 7.01
N MET A 251 -10.55 -13.62 7.49
CA MET A 251 -9.37 -13.28 6.69
C MET A 251 -8.51 -14.52 6.35
N TYR A 252 -9.00 -15.73 6.62
CA TYR A 252 -8.29 -16.99 6.35
C TYR A 252 -6.86 -17.02 6.93
N LEU A 253 -6.67 -16.53 8.16
CA LEU A 253 -5.38 -16.47 8.82
C LEU A 253 -5.15 -17.67 9.73
N ASP A 254 -4.02 -18.34 9.56
CA ASP A 254 -3.65 -19.47 10.42
C ASP A 254 -3.42 -19.01 11.85
N ARG A 255 -3.89 -19.78 12.82
CA ARG A 255 -3.51 -19.56 14.22
C ARG A 255 -2.04 -19.92 14.41
N ILE A 256 -1.31 -19.11 15.18
CA ILE A 256 0.09 -19.45 15.52
C ILE A 256 0.20 -20.87 16.09
N SER A 257 0.92 -21.72 15.36
CA SER A 257 1.34 -23.07 15.75
C SER A 257 2.80 -23.24 15.36
N ASN A 258 3.62 -23.83 16.24
CA ASN A 258 5.08 -23.94 16.03
C ASN A 258 5.76 -22.61 15.63
N ASN A 259 5.36 -21.50 16.24
CA ASN A 259 5.83 -20.14 15.95
C ASN A 259 5.54 -19.62 14.52
N ILE A 260 4.60 -20.23 13.79
CA ILE A 260 4.18 -19.78 12.47
C ILE A 260 2.66 -19.54 12.45
N GLY A 261 2.22 -18.44 11.84
CA GLY A 261 0.83 -18.03 11.70
C GLY A 261 0.61 -16.61 12.22
N VAL A 262 -0.65 -16.27 12.46
CA VAL A 262 -1.08 -14.94 12.92
C VAL A 262 -1.77 -15.01 14.28
N ASP A 263 -1.41 -14.09 15.17
CA ASP A 263 -2.12 -13.85 16.42
C ASP A 263 -2.70 -12.43 16.40
N VAL A 264 -3.85 -12.25 17.04
CA VAL A 264 -4.62 -11.01 16.97
C VAL A 264 -4.87 -10.49 18.36
N ILE A 265 -4.40 -9.28 18.66
CA ILE A 265 -4.59 -8.59 19.93
C ILE A 265 -5.58 -7.44 19.73
N ILE A 266 -6.70 -7.49 20.45
CA ILE A 266 -7.72 -6.45 20.42
C ILE A 266 -7.46 -5.45 21.56
N GLY A 267 -7.40 -4.17 21.22
CA GLY A 267 -7.37 -3.02 22.13
C GLY A 267 -8.66 -2.90 22.94
N ASN A 268 -8.71 -1.93 23.84
CA ASN A 268 -9.98 -1.52 24.43
C ASN A 268 -10.59 -0.44 23.52
N PRO A 269 -11.93 -0.34 23.42
CA PRO A 269 -12.55 0.85 22.88
C PRO A 269 -12.09 2.06 23.69
N SER A 270 -11.61 3.08 23.00
CA SER A 270 -11.25 4.37 23.59
C SER A 270 -11.72 5.49 22.67
N PRO A 271 -11.93 6.70 23.18
CA PRO A 271 -12.06 7.85 22.30
C PRO A 271 -10.81 8.02 21.43
N ILE A 272 -10.98 8.67 20.26
CA ILE A 272 -9.88 8.92 19.33
C ILE A 272 -8.75 9.76 19.94
N SER A 273 -9.08 10.65 20.89
CA SER A 273 -8.11 11.42 21.68
C SER A 273 -7.10 10.55 22.45
N TYR A 274 -7.46 9.31 22.78
CA TYR A 274 -6.60 8.34 23.46
C TYR A 274 -5.94 7.32 22.51
N LEU A 275 -6.06 7.51 21.20
CA LEU A 275 -5.49 6.62 20.20
C LEU A 275 -3.97 6.40 20.37
N PRO A 276 -3.12 7.44 20.51
CA PRO A 276 -1.68 7.22 20.68
C PRO A 276 -1.36 6.37 21.93
N LEU A 277 -1.99 6.69 23.06
CA LEU A 277 -1.83 5.91 24.31
C LEU A 277 -2.30 4.45 24.16
N SER A 278 -3.32 4.22 23.34
CA SER A 278 -3.86 2.88 23.11
C SER A 278 -2.98 2.06 22.17
N ILE A 279 -2.38 2.70 21.16
CA ILE A 279 -1.36 2.11 20.28
C ILE A 279 -0.14 1.70 21.09
N ASP A 280 0.40 2.57 21.95
CA ASP A 280 1.58 2.27 22.77
C ASP A 280 1.32 1.10 23.73
N LYS A 281 0.14 1.07 24.36
CA LYS A 281 -0.27 -0.07 25.20
C LYS A 281 -0.35 -1.38 24.42
N LEU A 282 -0.74 -1.34 23.15
CA LEU A 282 -0.75 -2.52 22.28
C LEU A 282 0.65 -2.91 21.85
N LYS A 283 1.51 -1.97 21.44
CA LYS A 283 2.93 -2.23 21.13
C LYS A 283 3.63 -2.94 22.30
N ASN A 284 3.50 -2.42 23.51
CA ASN A 284 4.05 -3.06 24.72
C ASN A 284 3.55 -4.51 24.93
N LYS A 285 2.28 -4.79 24.59
CA LYS A 285 1.72 -6.15 24.65
C LYS A 285 2.26 -7.04 23.53
N VAL A 286 2.43 -6.50 22.33
CA VAL A 286 3.03 -7.19 21.19
C VAL A 286 4.47 -7.57 21.54
N GLU A 287 5.30 -6.63 21.96
CA GLU A 287 6.70 -6.86 22.36
C GLU A 287 6.81 -7.92 23.45
N SER A 288 6.05 -7.76 24.54
CA SER A 288 6.02 -8.74 25.63
C SER A 288 5.68 -10.15 25.13
N LYS A 289 4.77 -10.29 24.16
CA LYS A 289 4.36 -11.58 23.60
C LYS A 289 5.40 -12.13 22.63
N VAL A 290 5.95 -11.30 21.76
CA VAL A 290 7.00 -11.65 20.79
C VAL A 290 8.26 -12.13 21.52
N THR A 291 8.73 -11.37 22.51
CA THR A 291 9.94 -11.72 23.27
C THR A 291 9.70 -12.88 24.23
N LYS A 292 8.67 -12.84 25.08
CA LYS A 292 8.51 -13.85 26.15
C LYS A 292 7.93 -15.18 25.67
N LYS A 293 7.04 -15.15 24.66
CA LYS A 293 6.34 -16.36 24.21
C LYS A 293 7.01 -17.00 22.99
N HIS A 294 7.60 -16.20 22.12
CA HIS A 294 8.19 -16.67 20.87
C HIS A 294 9.73 -16.57 20.84
N GLY A 295 10.34 -15.93 21.85
CA GLY A 295 11.80 -15.83 21.95
C GLY A 295 12.44 -14.95 20.88
N LEU A 296 11.67 -14.06 20.26
CA LEU A 296 12.13 -13.21 19.15
C LEU A 296 12.64 -11.87 19.69
N SER A 297 13.69 -11.35 19.06
CA SER A 297 14.39 -10.13 19.46
C SER A 297 13.76 -8.85 18.91
N SER A 298 13.07 -8.93 17.77
CA SER A 298 12.56 -7.76 17.06
C SER A 298 11.27 -8.06 16.31
N ILE A 299 10.47 -7.02 16.11
CA ILE A 299 9.27 -7.04 15.28
C ILE A 299 9.12 -5.69 14.59
N HIS A 300 8.76 -5.70 13.31
CA HIS A 300 8.48 -4.47 12.56
C HIS A 300 7.00 -4.11 12.66
N TYR A 301 6.68 -2.82 12.68
CA TYR A 301 5.31 -2.32 12.85
C TYR A 301 4.85 -1.54 11.62
N SER A 302 3.61 -1.80 11.17
CA SER A 302 2.91 -1.03 10.14
C SER A 302 1.52 -0.62 10.61
N GLY A 303 0.95 0.43 10.02
CA GLY A 303 -0.37 0.98 10.37
C GLY A 303 -0.40 1.82 11.65
N VAL A 304 0.77 2.28 12.14
CA VAL A 304 0.96 3.05 13.37
C VAL A 304 1.97 4.17 13.16
N SER A 305 1.63 5.16 12.34
CA SER A 305 2.47 6.35 12.18
C SER A 305 2.32 7.27 13.38
N SER A 306 3.35 7.34 14.22
CA SER A 306 3.36 8.19 15.41
C SER A 306 3.41 9.68 15.07
N ASP A 307 3.95 10.04 13.91
CA ASP A 307 4.13 11.44 13.53
C ASP A 307 2.81 12.01 13.01
N VAL A 308 2.08 11.25 12.18
CA VAL A 308 0.73 11.61 11.72
C VAL A 308 -0.25 11.79 12.90
N VAL A 309 -0.13 10.96 13.96
CA VAL A 309 -1.01 11.06 15.13
C VAL A 309 -0.67 12.26 16.04
N LYS A 310 0.58 12.74 16.03
CA LYS A 310 0.98 13.92 16.83
C LYS A 310 0.50 15.23 16.20
N ASP A 311 0.38 15.26 14.87
CA ASP A 311 -0.02 16.45 14.13
C ASP A 311 -1.53 16.71 14.19
N VAL A 312 -2.32 15.73 14.62
CA VAL A 312 -3.77 15.87 14.79
C VAL A 312 -4.09 16.43 16.18
N ASN A 313 -4.64 17.64 16.22
CA ASN A 313 -5.16 18.23 17.44
C ASN A 313 -6.52 17.61 17.78
N PHE A 314 -6.50 16.48 18.51
CA PHE A 314 -7.72 15.86 18.99
C PHE A 314 -8.46 16.82 19.92
N THR A 315 -9.59 17.35 19.46
CA THR A 315 -10.45 18.22 20.26
C THR A 315 -11.07 17.41 21.38
N SER A 316 -11.56 18.07 22.43
CA SER A 316 -12.25 17.42 23.55
C SER A 316 -13.61 16.85 23.18
N LYS A 317 -14.08 17.05 21.94
CA LYS A 317 -15.31 16.44 21.42
C LYS A 317 -14.98 14.99 21.04
N ASP A 318 -15.13 14.07 22.00
CA ASP A 318 -15.00 12.62 21.80
C ASP A 318 -16.12 12.08 20.87
N ILE A 319 -16.02 12.38 19.57
CA ILE A 319 -17.05 12.04 18.56
C ILE A 319 -16.84 10.64 18.00
N LEU A 320 -15.58 10.19 17.94
CA LEU A 320 -15.20 8.85 17.51
C LEU A 320 -14.67 8.01 18.68
N SER A 321 -15.10 6.75 18.73
CA SER A 321 -14.46 5.69 19.50
C SER A 321 -13.74 4.73 18.56
N ILE A 322 -12.52 4.36 18.92
CA ILE A 322 -11.68 3.47 18.14
C ILE A 322 -11.35 2.23 18.97
N ILE A 323 -11.36 1.08 18.30
CA ILE A 323 -10.78 -0.17 18.82
C ILE A 323 -9.55 -0.49 17.96
N PRO A 324 -8.32 -0.24 18.46
CA PRO A 324 -7.13 -0.63 17.75
C PRO A 324 -6.94 -2.15 17.82
N ILE A 325 -6.49 -2.75 16.71
CA ILE A 325 -6.31 -4.19 16.54
C ILE A 325 -4.90 -4.41 15.99
N ALA A 326 -4.12 -5.25 16.66
CA ALA A 326 -2.77 -5.61 16.24
C ALA A 326 -2.75 -7.07 15.75
N PHE A 327 -2.32 -7.27 14.50
CA PHE A 327 -2.08 -8.57 13.88
C PHE A 327 -0.59 -8.88 13.93
N ILE A 328 -0.19 -9.82 14.77
CA ILE A 328 1.19 -10.30 14.89
C ILE A 328 1.36 -11.45 13.90
N ILE A 329 2.22 -11.26 12.89
CA ILE A 329 2.50 -12.20 11.82
C ILE A 329 3.87 -12.83 12.08
N LEU A 330 3.93 -14.15 12.15
CA LEU A 330 5.18 -14.92 12.22
C LEU A 330 5.20 -15.93 11.07
N ALA A 331 6.26 -15.95 10.27
CA ALA A 331 6.39 -16.89 9.15
C ALA A 331 7.81 -17.47 9.06
N ASP A 332 7.92 -18.63 8.43
CA ASP A 332 9.17 -19.35 8.15
C ASP A 332 9.75 -19.05 6.75
N SER A 333 9.04 -18.28 5.94
CA SER A 333 9.50 -17.75 4.66
C SER A 333 8.94 -16.35 4.42
N LYS A 334 9.64 -15.55 3.62
CA LYS A 334 9.20 -14.21 3.23
C LYS A 334 7.89 -14.25 2.42
N LYS A 335 7.76 -15.21 1.49
CA LYS A 335 6.53 -15.43 0.72
C LYS A 335 5.30 -15.66 1.60
N LYS A 336 5.40 -16.57 2.58
CA LYS A 336 4.30 -16.85 3.52
C LYS A 336 3.98 -15.64 4.42
N PHE A 337 5.00 -14.86 4.76
CA PHE A 337 4.81 -13.59 5.46
C PHE A 337 3.97 -12.61 4.63
N GLU A 338 4.37 -12.42 3.36
CA GLU A 338 3.69 -11.54 2.39
C GLU A 338 2.23 -11.97 2.15
N GLU A 339 1.96 -13.28 2.03
CA GLU A 339 0.59 -13.80 1.92
C GLU A 339 -0.30 -13.42 3.12
N TYR A 340 0.24 -13.46 4.35
CA TYR A 340 -0.52 -13.01 5.52
C TYR A 340 -0.70 -11.49 5.55
N VAL A 341 0.32 -10.73 5.15
CA VAL A 341 0.26 -9.27 5.04
C VAL A 341 -0.84 -8.86 4.06
N GLU A 342 -0.86 -9.44 2.87
CA GLU A 342 -1.85 -9.17 1.82
C GLU A 342 -3.28 -9.40 2.33
N ARG A 343 -3.54 -10.54 2.97
CA ARG A 343 -4.87 -10.86 3.56
C ARG A 343 -5.31 -9.85 4.61
N ILE A 344 -4.38 -9.37 5.44
CA ILE A 344 -4.71 -8.40 6.49
C ILE A 344 -4.92 -7.00 5.90
N ILE A 345 -4.14 -6.61 4.89
CA ILE A 345 -4.27 -5.30 4.22
C ILE A 345 -5.59 -5.22 3.47
N ASN A 346 -5.89 -6.21 2.62
CA ASN A 346 -7.10 -6.30 1.81
C ASN A 346 -8.35 -6.48 2.67
N GLY A 347 -8.20 -7.06 3.87
CA GLY A 347 -9.29 -7.31 4.79
C GLY A 347 -10.13 -8.53 4.41
N PRO A 348 -11.27 -8.75 5.10
CA PRO A 348 -12.14 -9.89 4.83
C PRO A 348 -12.83 -9.80 3.46
N THR A 349 -13.16 -10.96 2.89
CA THR A 349 -14.04 -11.08 1.72
C THR A 349 -15.44 -10.53 2.01
N ALA A 350 -16.26 -10.29 0.98
CA ALA A 350 -17.64 -9.80 1.12
C ALA A 350 -18.46 -10.60 2.17
N ASP A 351 -18.49 -11.93 2.08
CA ASP A 351 -19.16 -12.80 3.08
C ASP A 351 -18.57 -12.64 4.49
N GLY A 352 -17.27 -12.35 4.57
CA GLY A 352 -16.55 -12.13 5.82
C GLY A 352 -16.89 -10.77 6.45
N LEU A 353 -17.16 -9.75 5.63
CA LEU A 353 -17.65 -8.44 6.07
C LEU A 353 -19.06 -8.56 6.64
N ASP A 354 -19.94 -9.34 6.00
CA ASP A 354 -21.29 -9.58 6.52
C ASP A 354 -21.26 -10.25 7.91
N LEU A 355 -20.37 -11.23 8.10
CA LEU A 355 -20.15 -11.86 9.41
C LEU A 355 -19.56 -10.90 10.45
N LEU A 356 -18.70 -9.97 10.00
CA LEU A 356 -18.15 -8.93 10.87
C LEU A 356 -19.27 -7.95 11.29
N ASP A 357 -20.14 -7.56 10.37
CA ASP A 357 -21.29 -6.68 10.62
C ASP A 357 -22.28 -7.31 11.59
N GLU A 358 -22.65 -8.58 11.37
CA GLU A 358 -23.50 -9.32 12.30
C GLU A 358 -22.87 -9.38 13.69
N TYR A 359 -21.56 -9.66 13.78
CA TYR A 359 -20.86 -9.71 15.06
C TYR A 359 -20.84 -8.35 15.76
N VAL A 360 -20.57 -7.26 15.04
CA VAL A 360 -20.53 -5.89 15.56
C VAL A 360 -21.88 -5.50 16.13
N ARG A 361 -22.97 -5.73 15.38
CA ARG A 361 -24.35 -5.47 15.84
C ARG A 361 -24.71 -6.27 17.10
N GLN A 362 -24.30 -7.53 17.18
CA GLN A 362 -24.65 -8.42 18.29
C GLN A 362 -23.77 -8.23 19.56
N ASN A 363 -22.49 -7.90 19.40
CA ASN A 363 -21.50 -8.01 20.49
C ASN A 363 -20.73 -6.72 20.83
N LEU A 364 -20.83 -5.68 20.01
CA LEU A 364 -20.18 -4.39 20.24
C LEU A 364 -21.23 -3.30 20.50
N SER A 365 -21.76 -2.72 19.44
CA SER A 365 -22.83 -1.71 19.43
C SER A 365 -23.14 -1.38 17.98
N ASN A 366 -24.38 -0.98 17.69
CA ASN A 366 -24.75 -0.45 16.37
C ASN A 366 -24.01 0.85 16.01
N ASN A 367 -23.30 1.44 16.98
CA ASN A 367 -22.49 2.62 16.77
C ASN A 367 -21.14 2.32 16.11
N PHE A 368 -20.67 1.06 16.11
CA PHE A 368 -19.44 0.67 15.43
C PHE A 368 -19.73 0.26 13.99
N ILE A 369 -18.85 0.66 13.08
CA ILE A 369 -18.86 0.20 11.69
C ILE A 369 -18.04 -1.08 11.58
N ALA A 370 -18.57 -2.05 10.85
CA ALA A 370 -17.92 -3.30 10.53
C ALA A 370 -16.92 -3.16 9.37
N TYR A 371 -15.92 -2.31 9.59
CA TYR A 371 -14.87 -1.99 8.62
C TYR A 371 -13.53 -1.92 9.33
N LEU A 372 -12.51 -2.60 8.78
CA LEU A 372 -11.15 -2.58 9.32
C LEU A 372 -10.33 -1.47 8.67
N ALA A 373 -10.45 -0.27 9.24
CA ALA A 373 -9.78 0.91 8.74
C ALA A 373 -8.27 0.87 9.00
N ASN A 374 -7.52 1.50 8.10
CA ASN A 374 -6.16 1.97 8.32
C ASN A 374 -6.17 3.27 9.14
N LEU A 375 -5.02 3.62 9.71
CA LEU A 375 -4.88 4.84 10.50
C LEU A 375 -5.21 6.10 9.70
N GLU A 376 -4.80 6.17 8.44
CA GLU A 376 -5.07 7.33 7.57
C GLU A 376 -6.57 7.54 7.36
N GLU A 377 -7.31 6.49 7.07
CA GLU A 377 -8.76 6.54 6.88
C GLU A 377 -9.49 6.99 8.16
N VAL A 378 -9.02 6.52 9.32
CA VAL A 378 -9.54 6.97 10.63
C VAL A 378 -9.37 8.48 10.80
N LEU A 379 -8.21 9.01 10.43
CA LEU A 379 -7.89 10.43 10.62
C LEU A 379 -8.60 11.33 9.60
N ILE A 380 -8.73 10.87 8.35
CA ILE A 380 -9.53 11.55 7.32
C ILE A 380 -10.98 11.69 7.83
N LEU A 381 -11.59 10.56 8.20
CA LEU A 381 -12.96 10.55 8.72
C LEU A 381 -13.14 11.46 9.95
N TYR A 382 -12.16 11.48 10.85
CA TYR A 382 -12.21 12.36 12.01
C TYR A 382 -12.18 13.84 11.62
N ASN A 383 -11.31 14.23 10.70
CA ASN A 383 -11.18 15.61 10.26
C ASN A 383 -12.44 16.08 9.53
N ASP A 384 -13.00 15.25 8.64
CA ASP A 384 -14.25 15.54 7.91
C ASP A 384 -15.39 15.84 8.90
N ILE A 385 -15.54 15.03 9.94
CA ILE A 385 -16.59 15.21 10.96
C ILE A 385 -16.39 16.50 11.77
N ILE A 386 -15.14 16.84 12.11
CA ILE A 386 -14.84 18.06 12.87
C ILE A 386 -15.14 19.29 12.01
N GLN A 387 -14.73 19.29 10.75
CA GLN A 387 -14.98 20.38 9.81
C GLN A 387 -16.49 20.61 9.63
N ASP A 388 -17.26 19.54 9.40
CA ASP A 388 -18.71 19.62 9.30
C ASP A 388 -19.36 20.20 10.57
N LEU A 389 -18.83 19.89 11.76
CA LEU A 389 -19.34 20.44 13.01
C LEU A 389 -18.99 21.90 13.22
N GLU A 390 -17.80 22.34 12.79
CA GLU A 390 -17.37 23.74 12.86
C GLU A 390 -18.14 24.63 11.89
N ASP A 391 -18.42 24.14 10.67
CA ASP A 391 -19.21 24.86 9.66
C ASP A 391 -20.68 25.04 10.05
N ASN A 392 -21.19 24.18 10.94
CA ASN A 392 -22.58 24.19 11.40
C ASN A 392 -22.79 24.78 12.81
N GLU A 393 -21.75 25.31 13.48
CA GLU A 393 -21.94 26.03 14.74
C GLU A 393 -22.54 27.44 14.48
N PRO A 394 -23.69 27.79 15.10
CA PRO A 394 -24.25 29.14 14.96
C PRO A 394 -23.29 30.16 15.60
N LYS A 395 -22.81 31.11 14.79
CA LYS A 395 -21.98 32.24 15.23
C LYS A 395 -22.63 33.10 16.30
#